data_AF-A0A7J6NI21-F1
#
_entry.id   AF-A0A7J6NI21-F1
#
_cell.length_a   1.000
_cell.length_b   1.000
_cell.length_c   1.000
_cell.angle_alpha   90.00
_cell.angle_beta   90.00
_cell.angle_gamma   90.00
#
_symmetry.space_group_name_H-M   'P 1'
#
loop_
_entity.id
_entity.type
_entity.pdbx_description
1 polymer ?
#
loop_
_entity_poly.entity_id
_entity_poly.type
_entity_poly.pdbx_seq_one_letter_code
_entity_poly.pdbx_strand_id
1 'polypeptide(L)'
;MARTVAEHGKYPVREFCVVATSPRMLGNMVNCPTIGVDCSFNIVMANVAIAVVCALPRGQTASPIAIALVHAESISSVEHCLLQLREAGRILELPNCEPKEVVMDGSPSIHGGCTSVYGEFAAISCFFHVMKRAKEAKARANMPKTIWLEIKKDLSLLSDSVSRAEWEKLAVLFEKKWREGTQG
;
A
#
# COMPACT_ATOMS: atom_id res chain seq x y z
N MET A 1 2.04 11.13 35.09
CA MET A 1 1.14 11.84 34.16
C MET A 1 1.81 13.12 33.71
N ALA A 2 2.38 13.15 32.51
CA ALA A 2 3.06 14.33 31.98
C ALA A 2 2.02 15.28 31.37
N ARG A 3 1.88 16.49 31.94
CA ARG A 3 1.13 17.59 31.34
C ARG A 3 1.94 18.15 30.17
N THR A 4 1.49 17.92 28.95
CA THR A 4 2.05 18.58 27.76
C THR A 4 1.55 20.01 27.67
N VAL A 5 2.44 20.94 27.95
CA VAL A 5 2.24 22.39 27.79
C VAL A 5 2.05 22.69 26.31
N ALA A 6 1.03 23.48 25.97
CA ALA A 6 0.77 23.95 24.63
C ALA A 6 1.88 24.93 24.20
N GLU A 7 2.63 24.60 23.15
CA GLU A 7 3.44 25.59 22.44
C GLU A 7 2.48 26.54 21.73
N HIS A 8 2.44 27.80 22.18
CA HIS A 8 1.67 28.89 21.56
C HIS A 8 0.14 28.74 21.53
N GLY A 9 -0.45 28.07 22.52
CA GLY A 9 -1.92 27.95 22.60
C GLY A 9 -2.53 26.98 21.58
N LYS A 10 -1.69 26.19 20.89
CA LYS A 10 -2.13 25.08 20.05
C LYS A 10 -1.92 23.78 20.81
N TYR A 11 -2.98 22.97 20.94
CA TYR A 11 -2.84 21.59 21.38
C TYR A 11 -2.32 20.78 20.18
N PRO A 12 -1.06 20.31 20.20
CA PRO A 12 -0.58 19.49 19.10
C PRO A 12 -1.39 18.18 19.10
N VAL A 13 -2.16 17.96 18.05
CA VAL A 13 -2.75 16.64 17.79
C VAL A 13 -1.59 15.70 17.50
N ARG A 14 -1.31 14.78 18.42
CA ARG A 14 -0.22 13.81 18.27
C ARG A 14 -0.69 12.54 17.56
N GLU A 15 -1.94 12.16 17.82
CA GLU A 15 -2.58 10.98 17.26
C GLU A 15 -4.03 11.32 16.93
N PHE A 16 -4.45 10.98 15.72
CA PHE A 16 -5.81 11.12 15.25
C PHE A 16 -6.03 10.06 14.16
N CYS A 17 -7.11 9.29 14.28
CA CYS A 17 -7.53 8.33 13.28
C CYS A 17 -9.05 8.27 13.29
N VAL A 18 -9.67 8.49 12.14
CA VAL A 18 -11.11 8.27 11.92
C VAL A 18 -11.24 7.33 10.74
N VAL A 19 -11.82 6.16 10.98
CA VAL A 19 -12.02 5.13 9.95
C VAL A 19 -13.49 5.14 9.52
N ALA A 20 -13.74 5.43 8.24
CA ALA A 20 -15.06 5.35 7.64
C ALA A 20 -15.19 4.05 6.85
N THR A 21 -16.18 3.25 7.20
CA THR A 21 -16.57 2.03 6.49
C THR A 21 -18.08 1.78 6.62
N SER A 22 -18.59 0.76 5.94
CA SER A 22 -19.99 0.31 6.02
C SER A 22 -20.05 -1.21 5.88
N PRO A 23 -21.15 -1.88 6.28
CA PRO A 23 -21.30 -3.32 6.06
C PRO A 23 -21.11 -3.74 4.61
N ARG A 24 -21.57 -2.91 3.65
CA ARG A 24 -21.36 -3.16 2.21
C ARG A 24 -19.89 -3.08 1.81
N MET A 25 -19.13 -2.12 2.35
CA MET A 25 -17.71 -1.97 2.04
C MET A 25 -16.88 -3.09 2.68
N LEU A 26 -17.15 -3.43 3.95
CA LEU A 26 -16.52 -4.56 4.63
C LEU A 26 -16.84 -5.89 3.94
N GLY A 27 -18.04 -6.05 3.38
CA GLY A 27 -18.43 -7.21 2.58
C GLY A 27 -17.51 -7.47 1.38
N ASN A 28 -16.77 -6.47 0.88
CA ASN A 28 -15.79 -6.66 -0.18
C ASN A 28 -14.58 -7.51 0.27
N MET A 29 -14.33 -7.64 1.58
CA MET A 29 -13.28 -8.50 2.12
C MET A 29 -13.65 -9.99 2.03
N VAL A 30 -14.93 -10.32 1.94
CA VAL A 30 -15.40 -11.70 1.97
C VAL A 30 -14.85 -12.47 0.78
N ASN A 31 -14.12 -13.55 1.07
CA ASN A 31 -13.44 -14.39 0.08
C ASN A 31 -12.43 -13.65 -0.82
N CYS A 32 -11.95 -12.47 -0.39
CA CYS A 32 -10.89 -11.74 -1.08
C CYS A 32 -9.58 -11.89 -0.30
N PRO A 33 -8.62 -12.71 -0.78
CA PRO A 33 -7.38 -12.94 -0.04
C PRO A 33 -6.39 -11.76 -0.13
N THR A 34 -6.66 -10.78 -0.99
CA THR A 34 -5.73 -9.71 -1.33
C THR A 34 -6.36 -8.37 -0.99
N ILE A 35 -5.68 -7.56 -0.19
CA ILE A 35 -6.05 -6.16 0.03
C ILE A 35 -4.98 -5.22 -0.50
N GLY A 36 -5.37 -4.00 -0.81
CA GLY A 36 -4.48 -2.88 -1.07
C GLY A 36 -4.57 -1.88 0.07
N VAL A 37 -3.41 -1.39 0.53
CA VAL A 37 -3.32 -0.32 1.52
C VAL A 37 -2.45 0.79 0.94
N ASP A 38 -2.98 2.00 0.94
CA ASP A 38 -2.28 3.18 0.42
C ASP A 38 -2.57 4.40 1.30
N CYS A 39 -1.62 5.32 1.39
CA CYS A 39 -1.77 6.58 2.11
C CYS A 39 -1.46 7.74 1.16
N SER A 40 -2.40 8.69 1.07
CA SER A 40 -2.27 9.86 0.22
C SER A 40 -2.19 11.14 1.05
N PHE A 41 -1.19 11.97 0.75
CA PHE A 41 -0.90 13.23 1.45
C PHE A 41 -1.65 14.44 0.87
N ASN A 42 -2.87 14.25 0.37
CA ASN A 42 -3.62 15.30 -0.33
C ASN A 42 -4.33 16.31 0.59
N ILE A 43 -4.23 16.19 1.92
CA ILE A 43 -4.85 17.15 2.85
C ILE A 43 -3.80 18.19 3.27
N VAL A 44 -3.85 19.32 2.57
CA VAL A 44 -2.88 20.43 2.64
C VAL A 44 -2.87 21.16 3.99
N MET A 45 -3.83 20.90 4.89
CA MET A 45 -3.88 21.50 6.22
C MET A 45 -3.75 20.45 7.33
N ALA A 46 -2.81 20.70 8.24
CA ALA A 46 -2.68 20.09 9.57
C ALA A 46 -1.94 18.73 9.70
N ASN A 47 -1.03 18.37 8.77
CA ASN A 47 -0.29 17.10 8.83
C ASN A 47 -1.29 15.95 9.02
N VAL A 48 -2.10 15.70 7.99
CA VAL A 48 -3.15 14.68 7.93
C VAL A 48 -3.03 13.96 6.59
N ALA A 49 -3.18 12.64 6.60
CA ALA A 49 -3.19 11.80 5.41
C ALA A 49 -4.53 11.05 5.28
N ILE A 50 -4.89 10.72 4.05
CA ILE A 50 -6.00 9.82 3.77
C ILE A 50 -5.42 8.42 3.55
N ALA A 51 -5.73 7.49 4.45
CA ALA A 51 -5.47 6.08 4.24
C ALA A 51 -6.65 5.43 3.51
N VAL A 52 -6.39 4.62 2.51
CA VAL A 52 -7.40 3.87 1.76
C VAL A 52 -7.09 2.40 1.85
N VAL A 53 -8.12 1.60 2.14
CA VAL A 53 -8.03 0.14 2.16
C VAL A 53 -9.04 -0.40 1.15
N CYS A 54 -8.57 -1.24 0.23
CA CYS A 54 -9.40 -1.83 -0.82
C CYS A 54 -9.21 -3.35 -0.87
N ALA A 55 -10.26 -4.08 -1.21
CA ALA A 55 -10.17 -5.46 -1.65
C ALA A 55 -9.69 -5.48 -3.10
N LEU A 56 -8.82 -6.43 -3.44
CA LEU A 56 -8.23 -6.58 -4.76
C LEU A 56 -8.55 -7.95 -5.36
N PRO A 57 -9.81 -8.19 -5.77
CA PRO A 57 -10.17 -9.42 -6.45
C PRO A 57 -9.38 -9.57 -7.76
N ARG A 58 -8.86 -10.78 -8.02
CA ARG A 58 -8.03 -11.05 -9.21
C ARG A 58 -8.81 -10.75 -10.49
N GLY A 59 -8.20 -9.98 -11.39
CA GLY A 59 -8.79 -9.62 -12.68
C GLY A 59 -9.98 -8.65 -12.62
N GLN A 60 -10.25 -8.05 -11.46
CA GLN A 60 -11.35 -7.14 -11.25
C GLN A 60 -10.87 -5.78 -10.75
N THR A 61 -11.75 -4.78 -10.80
CA THR A 61 -11.49 -3.46 -10.23
C THR A 61 -11.37 -3.56 -8.71
N ALA A 62 -10.50 -2.73 -8.13
CA ALA A 62 -10.38 -2.59 -6.69
C ALA A 62 -11.72 -2.17 -6.06
N SER A 63 -12.11 -2.82 -4.98
CA SER A 63 -13.37 -2.58 -4.27
C SER A 63 -13.08 -1.95 -2.91
N PRO A 64 -13.65 -0.78 -2.58
CA PRO A 64 -13.27 -0.07 -1.35
C PRO A 64 -13.76 -0.82 -0.09
N ILE A 65 -12.86 -0.98 0.88
CA ILE A 65 -13.16 -1.52 2.22
C ILE A 65 -13.31 -0.38 3.21
N ALA A 66 -12.42 0.61 3.15
CA ALA A 66 -12.42 1.73 4.06
C ALA A 66 -11.68 2.95 3.51
N ILE A 67 -12.06 4.10 4.05
CA ILE A 67 -11.29 5.34 3.92
C ILE A 67 -11.07 5.84 5.34
N ALA A 68 -9.84 6.14 5.70
CA ALA A 68 -9.49 6.67 7.00
C ALA A 68 -8.77 8.00 6.88
N LEU A 69 -9.08 8.89 7.82
CA LEU A 69 -8.37 10.14 8.01
C LEU A 69 -7.40 9.94 9.17
N VAL A 70 -6.09 9.98 8.89
CA VAL A 70 -5.04 9.73 9.88
C VAL A 70 -4.17 10.95 10.06
N HIS A 71 -3.63 11.19 11.25
CA HIS A 71 -2.68 12.28 11.48
C HIS A 71 -1.46 12.13 10.56
N ALA A 72 -0.70 11.04 10.65
CA ALA A 72 0.42 10.82 9.74
C ALA A 72 0.43 9.41 9.23
N GLU A 73 1.07 9.20 8.07
CA GLU A 73 1.45 7.86 7.65
C GLU A 73 2.52 7.31 8.61
N SER A 74 2.04 6.64 9.66
CA SER A 74 2.84 6.04 10.72
C SER A 74 2.34 4.63 10.99
N ILE A 75 3.20 3.77 11.54
CA ILE A 75 2.85 2.39 11.90
C ILE A 75 1.58 2.37 12.76
N SER A 76 1.53 3.19 13.82
CA SER A 76 0.40 3.23 14.74
C SER A 76 -0.91 3.67 14.07
N SER A 77 -0.83 4.59 13.11
CA SER A 77 -2.01 5.07 12.37
C SER A 77 -2.57 4.01 11.43
N VAL A 78 -1.68 3.30 10.71
CA VAL A 78 -2.08 2.19 9.83
C VAL A 78 -2.60 1.02 10.66
N GLU A 79 -1.89 0.64 11.72
CA GLU A 79 -2.31 -0.40 12.66
C GLU A 79 -3.70 -0.12 13.24
N HIS A 80 -3.93 1.10 13.74
CA HIS A 80 -5.24 1.48 14.26
C HIS A 80 -6.32 1.31 13.19
N CYS A 81 -6.09 1.82 11.98
CA CYS A 81 -7.02 1.68 10.86
C CYS A 81 -7.40 0.21 10.62
N LEU A 82 -6.40 -0.66 10.47
CA LEU A 82 -6.59 -2.08 10.17
C LEU A 82 -7.24 -2.84 11.34
N LEU A 83 -6.92 -2.50 12.60
CA LEU A 83 -7.56 -3.08 13.79
C LEU A 83 -9.06 -2.76 13.83
N GLN A 84 -9.44 -1.51 13.52
CA GLN A 84 -10.87 -1.13 13.48
C GLN A 84 -11.63 -1.92 12.41
N LEU A 85 -11.01 -2.15 11.25
CA LEU A 85 -11.64 -2.93 10.17
C LEU A 85 -11.77 -4.40 10.54
N ARG A 86 -10.73 -5.00 11.13
CA ARG A 86 -10.77 -6.39 11.61
C ARG A 86 -11.86 -6.57 12.66
N GLU A 87 -11.93 -5.67 13.64
CA GLU A 87 -12.94 -5.73 14.69
C GLU A 87 -14.36 -5.52 14.14
N ALA A 88 -14.55 -4.58 13.21
CA ALA A 88 -15.84 -4.39 12.55
C ALA A 88 -16.26 -5.63 11.74
N GLY A 89 -15.33 -6.27 11.03
CA GLY A 89 -15.58 -7.54 10.33
C GLY A 89 -15.96 -8.67 11.29
N ARG A 90 -15.30 -8.76 12.45
CA ARG A 90 -15.61 -9.72 13.52
C ARG A 90 -17.01 -9.51 14.10
N ILE A 91 -17.38 -8.26 14.39
CA ILE A 91 -18.72 -7.90 14.92
C ILE A 91 -19.83 -8.26 13.91
N LEU A 92 -19.56 -8.12 12.63
CA LEU A 92 -20.48 -8.47 11.55
C LEU A 92 -20.43 -9.96 11.14
N GLU A 93 -19.65 -10.77 11.84
CA GLU A 93 -19.47 -12.21 11.57
C GLU A 93 -19.08 -12.51 10.11
N LEU A 94 -18.28 -11.62 9.49
CA LEU A 94 -17.88 -11.80 8.10
C LEU A 94 -16.86 -12.94 7.98
N PRO A 95 -17.08 -13.93 7.10
CA PRO A 95 -16.16 -15.04 6.92
C PRO A 95 -14.94 -14.65 6.09
N ASN A 96 -13.78 -15.23 6.43
CA ASN A 96 -12.55 -15.15 5.63
C ASN A 96 -12.05 -13.71 5.35
N CYS A 97 -12.11 -12.82 6.34
CA CYS A 97 -11.69 -11.41 6.19
C CYS A 97 -10.21 -11.15 6.51
N GLU A 98 -9.43 -12.18 6.81
CA GLU A 98 -7.98 -12.03 7.02
C GLU A 98 -7.23 -12.12 5.68
N PRO A 99 -6.53 -11.06 5.25
CA PRO A 99 -5.81 -11.06 3.99
C PRO A 99 -4.59 -11.97 4.06
N LYS A 100 -4.32 -12.69 2.97
CA LYS A 100 -3.08 -13.46 2.76
C LYS A 100 -2.03 -12.65 2.00
N GLU A 101 -2.48 -11.68 1.23
CA GLU A 101 -1.67 -10.85 0.35
C GLU A 101 -2.00 -9.38 0.60
N VAL A 102 -0.98 -8.52 0.64
CA VAL A 102 -1.16 -7.07 0.79
C VAL A 102 -0.37 -6.35 -0.30
N VAL A 103 -1.08 -5.60 -1.13
CA VAL A 103 -0.51 -4.71 -2.14
C VAL A 103 -0.25 -3.34 -1.52
N MET A 104 1.01 -2.88 -1.57
CA MET A 104 1.45 -1.62 -0.96
C MET A 104 2.54 -0.94 -1.79
N ASP A 105 2.81 0.33 -1.53
CA ASP A 105 3.80 1.15 -2.25
C ASP A 105 5.25 1.00 -1.72
N GLY A 106 5.46 0.13 -0.73
CA GLY A 106 6.74 -0.08 -0.06
C GLY A 106 6.99 0.87 1.12
N SER A 107 5.97 1.60 1.59
CA SER A 107 6.01 2.35 2.84
C SER A 107 6.36 1.43 4.03
N PRO A 108 7.40 1.76 4.83
CA PRO A 108 7.69 1.07 6.08
C PRO A 108 6.55 1.18 7.10
N SER A 109 5.83 2.30 7.10
CA SER A 109 4.67 2.51 7.98
C SER A 109 3.53 1.56 7.64
N ILE A 110 3.22 1.40 6.35
CA ILE A 110 2.18 0.47 5.89
C ILE A 110 2.59 -0.97 6.17
N HIS A 111 3.82 -1.35 5.83
CA HIS A 111 4.33 -2.70 6.08
C HIS A 111 4.32 -3.04 7.58
N GLY A 112 4.81 -2.13 8.43
CA GLY A 112 4.81 -2.31 9.89
C GLY A 112 3.41 -2.44 10.48
N GLY A 113 2.47 -1.59 10.05
CA GLY A 113 1.07 -1.66 10.48
C GLY A 113 0.40 -2.97 10.07
N CYS A 114 0.60 -3.41 8.82
CA CYS A 114 0.09 -4.70 8.35
C CYS A 114 0.70 -5.88 9.12
N THR A 115 2.00 -5.83 9.40
CA THR A 115 2.70 -6.86 10.18
C THR A 115 2.16 -6.95 11.60
N SER A 116 1.89 -5.81 12.25
CA SER A 116 1.32 -5.79 13.61
C SER A 116 -0.08 -6.42 13.67
N VAL A 117 -0.92 -6.14 12.67
CA VAL A 117 -2.32 -6.61 12.67
C VAL A 117 -2.46 -8.03 12.15
N TYR A 118 -1.85 -8.35 11.01
CA TYR A 118 -2.08 -9.60 10.28
C TYR A 118 -0.97 -10.63 10.48
N GLY A 119 0.18 -10.26 11.05
CA GLY A 119 1.33 -11.16 11.19
C GLY A 119 1.99 -11.46 9.84
N GLU A 120 1.97 -12.73 9.43
CA GLU A 120 2.57 -13.16 8.17
C GLU A 120 1.63 -12.94 6.98
N PHE A 121 2.10 -12.18 5.99
CA PHE A 121 1.40 -11.96 4.71
C PHE A 121 2.41 -11.88 3.56
N ALA A 122 1.93 -12.11 2.34
CA ALA A 122 2.71 -11.85 1.13
C ALA A 122 2.60 -10.37 0.76
N ALA A 123 3.68 -9.61 0.98
CA ALA A 123 3.78 -8.23 0.51
C ALA A 123 3.97 -8.18 -1.02
N ILE A 124 3.12 -7.43 -1.71
CA ILE A 124 3.14 -7.24 -3.16
C ILE A 124 3.36 -5.75 -3.45
N SER A 125 4.33 -5.45 -4.32
CA SER A 125 4.56 -4.06 -4.74
C SER A 125 3.45 -3.58 -5.66
N CYS A 126 2.87 -2.42 -5.34
CA CYS A 126 1.86 -1.79 -6.18
C CYS A 126 2.47 -1.37 -7.53
N PHE A 127 1.96 -1.96 -8.63
CA PHE A 127 2.46 -1.68 -9.99
C PHE A 127 2.40 -0.19 -10.36
N PHE A 128 1.35 0.52 -9.96
CA PHE A 128 1.26 1.97 -10.20
C PHE A 128 2.43 2.72 -9.57
N HIS A 129 2.78 2.41 -8.32
CA HIS A 129 3.89 3.01 -7.60
C HIS A 129 5.25 2.61 -8.17
N VAL A 130 5.40 1.34 -8.58
CA VAL A 130 6.59 0.87 -9.34
C VAL A 130 6.78 1.71 -10.61
N MET A 131 5.72 1.87 -11.41
CA MET A 131 5.77 2.64 -12.65
C MET A 131 6.00 4.13 -12.42
N LYS A 132 5.47 4.71 -11.34
CA LYS A 132 5.73 6.09 -10.95
C LYS A 132 7.21 6.29 -10.63
N ARG A 133 7.79 5.47 -9.75
CA ARG A 133 9.21 5.50 -9.38
C ARG A 133 10.13 5.25 -10.59
N ALA A 134 9.76 4.32 -11.46
CA ALA A 134 10.51 4.04 -12.68
C ALA A 134 10.55 5.25 -13.63
N LYS A 135 9.43 5.98 -13.80
CA LYS A 135 9.38 7.22 -14.59
C LYS A 135 10.23 8.32 -13.97
N GLU A 136 10.23 8.47 -12.64
CA GLU A 136 11.09 9.43 -11.94
C GLU A 136 12.56 9.09 -12.13
N ALA A 137 12.93 7.81 -12.02
CA ALA A 137 14.29 7.33 -12.28
C ALA A 137 14.72 7.60 -13.73
N LYS A 138 13.86 7.33 -14.71
CA LYS A 138 14.08 7.67 -16.12
C LYS A 138 14.39 9.15 -16.30
N ALA A 139 13.61 10.04 -15.69
CA ALA A 139 13.80 11.48 -15.78
C ALA A 139 15.14 11.91 -15.16
N ARG A 140 15.49 11.39 -13.97
CA ARG A 140 16.77 11.68 -13.31
C ARG A 140 17.99 11.19 -14.10
N ALA A 141 17.88 10.04 -14.74
CA ALA A 141 18.94 9.45 -15.55
C ALA A 141 19.02 10.04 -16.98
N ASN A 142 18.14 10.98 -17.35
CA ASN A 142 17.98 11.49 -18.72
C ASN A 142 17.92 10.35 -19.77
N MET A 143 17.19 9.29 -19.44
CA MET A 143 17.27 8.03 -20.18
C MET A 143 16.64 8.15 -21.58
N PRO A 144 17.29 7.62 -22.64
CA PRO A 144 16.74 7.58 -23.99
C PRO A 144 15.35 6.94 -24.05
N LYS A 145 14.47 7.48 -24.90
CA LYS A 145 13.10 7.00 -25.05
C LYS A 145 13.02 5.53 -25.47
N THR A 146 13.94 5.08 -26.33
CA THR A 146 14.02 3.70 -26.82
C THR A 146 14.29 2.73 -25.66
N ILE A 147 15.35 2.98 -24.89
CA ILE A 147 15.71 2.19 -23.70
C ILE A 147 14.55 2.17 -22.68
N TRP A 148 13.93 3.33 -22.44
CA TRP A 148 12.78 3.43 -21.54
C TRP A 148 11.59 2.56 -21.98
N LEU A 149 11.30 2.48 -23.28
CA LEU A 149 10.19 1.65 -23.77
C LEU A 149 10.46 0.17 -23.53
N GLU A 150 11.71 -0.27 -23.64
CA GLU A 150 12.10 -1.64 -23.31
C GLU A 150 12.01 -1.92 -21.81
N ILE A 151 12.55 -1.04 -20.95
CA ILE A 151 12.41 -1.17 -19.49
C ILE A 151 10.94 -1.22 -19.10
N LYS A 152 10.12 -0.32 -19.66
CA LYS A 152 8.68 -0.29 -19.39
C LYS A 152 8.01 -1.61 -19.79
N LYS A 153 8.38 -2.19 -20.94
CA LYS A 153 7.86 -3.49 -21.37
C LYS A 153 8.25 -4.59 -20.38
N ASP A 154 9.50 -4.62 -19.94
CA ASP A 154 9.96 -5.64 -18.99
C ASP A 154 9.31 -5.47 -17.59
N LEU A 155 9.09 -4.22 -17.15
CA LEU A 155 8.35 -3.93 -15.92
C LEU A 155 6.88 -4.39 -16.00
N SER A 156 6.26 -4.28 -17.17
CA SER A 156 4.91 -4.82 -17.41
C SER A 156 4.88 -6.35 -17.36
N LEU A 157 5.91 -7.03 -17.88
CA LEU A 157 6.00 -8.49 -17.75
C LEU A 157 6.11 -8.94 -16.30
N LEU A 158 6.79 -8.15 -15.44
CA LEU A 158 6.83 -8.41 -14.00
C LEU A 158 5.43 -8.34 -13.37
N SER A 159 4.57 -7.41 -13.81
CA SER A 159 3.21 -7.31 -13.25
C SER A 159 2.28 -8.43 -13.69
N ASP A 160 2.60 -9.13 -14.78
CA ASP A 160 1.77 -10.19 -15.34
C ASP A 160 2.06 -11.57 -14.69
N SER A 161 3.04 -11.66 -13.79
CA SER A 161 3.38 -12.90 -13.08
C SER A 161 2.18 -13.44 -12.28
N VAL A 162 1.91 -14.73 -12.38
CA VAL A 162 0.76 -15.38 -11.70
C VAL A 162 1.12 -15.93 -10.32
N SER A 163 2.41 -15.90 -9.96
CA SER A 163 2.91 -16.34 -8.66
C SER A 163 4.13 -15.55 -8.19
N ARG A 164 4.36 -15.52 -6.87
CA ARG A 164 5.56 -14.91 -6.27
C ARG A 164 6.85 -15.56 -6.78
N ALA A 165 6.89 -16.88 -6.91
CA ALA A 165 8.08 -17.59 -7.38
C ALA A 165 8.42 -17.23 -8.84
N GLU A 166 7.41 -17.01 -9.68
CA GLU A 166 7.60 -16.52 -11.04
C GLU A 166 8.07 -15.06 -11.03
N TRP A 167 7.44 -14.21 -10.23
CA TRP A 167 7.83 -12.81 -10.05
C TRP A 167 9.31 -12.70 -9.65
N GLU A 168 9.76 -13.47 -8.65
CA GLU A 168 11.15 -13.47 -8.17
C GLU A 168 12.13 -13.86 -9.28
N LYS A 169 11.80 -14.88 -10.08
CA LYS A 169 12.62 -15.27 -11.24
C LYS A 169 12.70 -14.16 -12.28
N LEU A 170 11.56 -13.58 -12.64
CA LEU A 170 11.50 -12.48 -13.60
C LEU A 170 12.23 -11.24 -13.09
N ALA A 171 12.16 -10.95 -11.78
CA ALA A 171 12.85 -9.82 -11.16
C ALA A 171 14.37 -10.00 -11.24
N VAL A 172 14.88 -11.21 -10.98
CA VAL A 172 16.30 -11.54 -11.16
C VAL A 172 16.73 -11.36 -12.62
N LEU A 173 15.92 -11.83 -13.58
CA LEU A 173 16.21 -11.65 -15.00
C LEU A 173 16.19 -10.18 -15.43
N PHE A 174 15.23 -9.40 -14.92
CA PHE A 174 15.15 -7.96 -15.12
C PHE A 174 16.40 -7.26 -14.60
N GLU A 175 16.78 -7.52 -13.35
CA GLU A 175 17.99 -6.95 -12.76
C GLU A 175 19.24 -7.34 -13.53
N LYS A 176 19.36 -8.60 -13.91
CA LYS A 176 20.49 -9.08 -14.71
C LYS A 176 20.60 -8.33 -16.04
N LYS A 177 19.50 -8.24 -16.80
CA LYS A 177 19.46 -7.53 -18.09
C LYS A 177 19.92 -6.07 -17.95
N TRP A 178 19.40 -5.36 -16.95
CA TRP A 178 19.61 -3.92 -16.81
C TRP A 178 20.84 -3.54 -15.96
N ARG A 179 21.45 -4.47 -15.22
CA ARG A 179 22.76 -4.27 -14.54
C ARG A 179 23.94 -4.72 -15.40
N GLU A 180 23.82 -5.83 -16.12
CA GLU A 180 24.93 -6.43 -16.87
C GLU A 180 24.92 -6.01 -18.35
N GLY A 181 23.79 -5.50 -18.87
CA GLY A 181 23.56 -5.26 -20.30
C GLY A 181 23.49 -3.80 -20.76
N THR A 182 24.47 -2.96 -20.42
CA THR A 182 24.70 -1.65 -21.07
C THR A 182 26.18 -1.46 -21.45
N GLN A 183 26.80 -2.48 -22.05
CA GLN A 183 28.12 -2.39 -22.69
C GLN A 183 28.04 -2.52 -24.23
N GLY A 184 26.92 -2.12 -24.84
CA GLY A 184 26.76 -2.03 -26.30
C GLY A 184 26.47 -0.60 -26.73
#